data_AF-A0A2N9XQI9-F1
#
_entry.id   AF-A0A2N9XQI9-F1
#
_cell.length_a   1.000
_cell.length_b   1.000
_cell.length_c   1.000
_cell.angle_alpha   90.00
_cell.angle_beta   90.00
_cell.angle_gamma   90.00
#
_symmetry.space_group_name_H-M   'P 1'
#
loop_
_entity.id
_entity.type
_entity.pdbx_description
1 polymer ?
#
loop_
_entity_poly.entity_id
_entity_poly.type
_entity_poly.pdbx_seq_one_letter_code
_entity_poly.pdbx_strand_id
1 'polypeptide(L)'
;MFKEILLLTLLSLGLNSFTWSESKINQKNISNFDKVSLLESNISSPQLETMFTSNITPQEAKQFATKLLAKINYDEKLILNAYKHDDYNTIYKYTLYDINDFITKPYSKVEENFFVIKKYFPFSEVMFPYLYCDTALIKLAKYAGSLGIHLRNSNDWITDEVIEEERLDFERAKFKCSQRVNMTYEEALKAHKIELYKIMDY
;
A
#
# COMPACT_ATOMS: atom_id res chain seq x y z
N MET A 1 -9.41 -31.95 -49.96
CA MET A 1 -10.61 -31.89 -49.10
C MET A 1 -10.16 -31.45 -47.72
N PHE A 2 -10.57 -30.24 -47.35
CA PHE A 2 -10.19 -29.49 -46.16
C PHE A 2 -10.67 -30.18 -44.87
N LYS A 3 -9.77 -30.44 -43.93
CA LYS A 3 -10.13 -30.69 -42.52
C LYS A 3 -9.62 -29.52 -41.68
N GLU A 4 -10.53 -28.56 -41.56
CA GLU A 4 -10.89 -27.81 -40.36
C GLU A 4 -9.78 -27.38 -39.39
N ILE A 5 -9.42 -26.12 -39.61
CA ILE A 5 -8.92 -25.15 -38.65
C ILE A 5 -10.00 -24.91 -37.59
N LEU A 6 -9.78 -25.30 -36.32
CA LEU A 6 -10.57 -24.79 -35.20
C LEU A 6 -9.84 -24.97 -33.86
N LEU A 7 -8.86 -24.08 -33.57
CA LEU A 7 -8.31 -23.97 -32.21
C LEU A 7 -7.73 -22.57 -31.97
N LEU A 8 -8.58 -21.57 -32.11
CA LEU A 8 -8.27 -20.17 -31.79
C LEU A 8 -9.58 -19.43 -31.52
N THR A 9 -10.06 -19.50 -30.28
CA THR A 9 -10.87 -18.49 -29.57
C THR A 9 -11.37 -19.12 -28.28
N LEU A 10 -10.86 -18.67 -27.12
CA LEU A 10 -11.51 -18.67 -25.79
C LEU A 10 -10.46 -18.33 -24.71
N LEU A 11 -10.06 -17.06 -24.65
CA LEU A 11 -9.29 -16.51 -23.52
C LEU A 11 -9.54 -15.00 -23.38
N SER A 12 -10.80 -14.59 -23.46
CA SER A 12 -11.21 -13.18 -23.39
C SER A 12 -12.53 -12.95 -22.66
N LEU A 13 -12.79 -13.68 -21.58
CA LEU A 13 -13.92 -13.40 -20.67
C LEU A 13 -13.51 -13.71 -19.23
N GLY A 14 -13.06 -12.66 -18.52
CA GLY A 14 -12.69 -12.76 -17.11
C GLY A 14 -12.29 -11.43 -16.47
N LEU A 15 -12.71 -10.29 -17.04
CA LEU A 15 -12.71 -9.02 -16.31
C LEU A 15 -14.07 -8.91 -15.62
N ASN A 16 -14.21 -9.58 -14.48
CA ASN A 16 -15.29 -9.25 -13.54
C ASN A 16 -15.03 -7.81 -13.09
N SER A 17 -15.82 -6.87 -13.59
CA SER A 17 -15.94 -5.54 -13.02
C SER A 17 -16.53 -5.69 -11.62
N PHE A 18 -15.66 -5.85 -10.63
CA PHE A 18 -16.00 -5.85 -9.22
C PHE A 18 -16.44 -4.43 -8.86
N THR A 19 -17.73 -4.15 -8.95
CA THR A 19 -18.31 -2.87 -8.55
C THR A 19 -18.32 -2.81 -7.03
N TRP A 20 -17.34 -2.12 -6.46
CA TRP A 20 -17.23 -1.86 -5.02
C TRP A 20 -18.42 -1.01 -4.56
N SER A 21 -19.29 -1.59 -3.72
CA SER A 21 -20.30 -0.83 -2.98
C SER A 21 -19.63 -0.24 -1.75
N GLU A 22 -19.70 1.09 -1.60
CA GLU A 22 -19.20 1.79 -0.42
C GLU A 22 -20.03 1.39 0.81
N SER A 23 -19.57 0.39 1.57
CA SER A 23 -20.13 0.10 2.88
C SER A 23 -19.80 1.26 3.82
N LYS A 24 -20.83 1.94 4.29
CA LYS A 24 -20.75 3.03 5.29
C LYS A 24 -20.14 2.50 6.59
N ILE A 25 -18.86 2.78 6.81
CA ILE A 25 -18.20 2.54 8.09
C ILE A 25 -18.61 3.66 9.05
N ASN A 26 -19.22 3.28 10.18
CA ASN A 26 -19.57 4.16 11.28
C ASN A 26 -18.30 4.83 11.84
N GLN A 27 -18.16 6.13 11.58
CA GLN A 27 -17.18 6.98 12.25
C GLN A 27 -17.56 7.12 13.73
N LYS A 28 -16.88 6.39 14.61
CA LYS A 28 -16.96 6.61 16.05
C LYS A 28 -15.99 7.75 16.41
N ASN A 29 -16.58 8.84 16.91
CA ASN A 29 -15.96 10.11 17.31
C ASN A 29 -14.60 9.98 18.02
N ILE A 30 -13.59 10.68 17.49
CA ILE A 30 -12.44 11.16 18.26
C ILE A 30 -12.44 12.69 18.12
N SER A 31 -13.15 13.36 19.04
CA SER A 31 -13.06 14.79 19.24
C SER A 31 -12.03 15.08 20.34
N ASN A 32 -10.92 15.72 19.98
CA ASN A 32 -10.27 16.81 20.72
C ASN A 32 -8.81 16.94 20.25
N PHE A 33 -8.59 17.85 19.30
CA PHE A 33 -7.33 18.55 19.18
C PHE A 33 -7.66 20.03 19.03
N ASP A 34 -7.64 20.73 20.17
CA ASP A 34 -7.80 22.18 20.21
C ASP A 34 -6.59 22.87 19.55
N LYS A 35 -6.87 23.45 18.38
CA LYS A 35 -6.68 24.88 18.11
C LYS A 35 -5.32 25.48 18.52
N VAL A 36 -4.27 25.21 17.74
CA VAL A 36 -3.07 26.06 17.70
C VAL A 36 -3.24 27.11 16.61
N SER A 37 -3.39 28.35 17.04
CA SER A 37 -3.43 29.58 16.23
C SER A 37 -2.11 29.78 15.48
N LEU A 38 -2.12 29.63 14.15
CA LEU A 38 -1.02 30.01 13.28
C LEU A 38 -1.06 31.53 13.02
N LEU A 39 -0.08 32.23 13.58
CA LEU A 39 0.28 33.58 13.20
C LEU A 39 1.06 33.49 11.87
N GLU A 40 0.51 34.07 10.80
CA GLU A 40 1.20 34.24 9.53
C GLU A 40 2.41 35.14 9.71
N SER A 41 3.62 34.60 9.55
CA SER A 41 4.83 35.38 9.29
C SER A 41 5.41 35.02 7.94
N ASN A 42 5.20 35.91 6.97
CA ASN A 42 5.84 35.93 5.67
C ASN A 42 7.37 36.01 5.83
N ILE A 43 8.05 34.87 5.78
CA ILE A 43 9.50 34.81 5.52
C ILE A 43 9.71 33.83 4.38
N SER A 44 9.77 34.38 3.16
CA SER A 44 10.32 33.66 2.00
C SER A 44 11.82 33.46 2.22
N SER A 45 12.22 32.27 2.68
CA SER A 45 13.61 31.83 2.64
C SER A 45 13.76 30.75 1.58
N PRO A 46 14.16 31.11 0.34
CA PRO A 46 14.37 30.14 -0.72
C PRO A 46 15.81 29.60 -0.62
N GLN A 47 16.07 28.56 0.20
CA GLN A 47 17.27 27.71 0.07
C GLN A 47 17.40 26.49 1.00
N LEU A 48 16.43 26.16 1.86
CA LEU A 48 16.54 25.00 2.78
C LEU A 48 15.81 23.72 2.30
N GLU A 49 15.34 23.66 1.05
CA GLU A 49 14.49 22.55 0.56
C GLU A 49 15.23 21.37 -0.11
N THR A 50 16.54 21.46 -0.34
CA THR A 50 17.22 20.49 -1.23
C THR A 50 18.08 19.43 -0.53
N MET A 51 18.26 19.45 0.80
CA MET A 51 19.12 18.44 1.47
C MET A 51 18.38 17.17 1.93
N PHE A 52 17.05 17.17 1.98
CA PHE A 52 16.29 16.06 2.59
C PHE A 52 15.42 15.28 1.60
N THR A 53 15.35 15.68 0.33
CA THR A 53 14.54 14.99 -0.67
C THR A 53 15.40 14.06 -1.52
N SER A 54 14.94 12.83 -1.74
CA SER A 54 15.55 11.98 -2.76
C SER A 54 15.27 12.57 -4.14
N ASN A 55 16.34 12.77 -4.91
CA ASN A 55 16.24 13.23 -6.28
C ASN A 55 15.85 12.05 -7.18
N ILE A 56 14.54 11.82 -7.29
CA ILE A 56 13.94 10.74 -8.08
C ILE A 56 13.03 11.34 -9.17
N THR A 57 13.14 10.81 -10.37
CA THR A 57 12.29 11.20 -11.50
C THR A 57 10.91 10.52 -11.44
N PRO A 58 9.88 11.08 -12.11
CA PRO A 58 8.58 10.42 -12.26
C PRO A 58 8.63 8.97 -12.74
N GLN A 59 9.55 8.68 -13.68
CA GLN A 59 9.74 7.35 -14.23
C GLN A 59 10.32 6.39 -13.18
N GLU A 60 11.33 6.82 -12.43
CA GLU A 60 11.91 6.03 -11.34
C GLU A 60 10.88 5.80 -10.21
N ALA A 61 10.07 6.80 -9.88
CA ALA A 61 8.98 6.67 -8.91
C ALA A 61 7.94 5.62 -9.33
N LYS A 62 7.52 5.65 -10.60
CA LYS A 62 6.62 4.64 -11.17
C LYS A 62 7.25 3.25 -11.17
N GLN A 63 8.53 3.14 -11.53
CA GLN A 63 9.26 1.87 -11.50
C GLN A 63 9.37 1.31 -10.08
N PHE A 64 9.66 2.16 -9.08
CA PHE A 64 9.66 1.78 -7.67
C PHE A 64 8.29 1.24 -7.25
N ALA A 65 7.22 1.99 -7.53
CA ALA A 65 5.85 1.58 -7.18
C ALA A 65 5.44 0.26 -7.85
N THR A 66 5.85 0.06 -9.11
CA THR A 66 5.63 -1.19 -9.85
C THR A 66 6.31 -2.38 -9.19
N LYS A 67 7.59 -2.21 -8.81
CA LYS A 67 8.35 -3.25 -8.08
C LYS A 67 7.74 -3.54 -6.71
N LEU A 68 7.29 -2.50 -6.00
CA LEU A 68 6.63 -2.65 -4.71
C LEU A 68 5.30 -3.42 -4.83
N LEU A 69 4.46 -3.09 -5.82
CA LEU A 69 3.24 -3.83 -6.11
C LEU A 69 3.53 -5.30 -6.46
N ALA A 70 4.56 -5.57 -7.26
CA ALA A 70 4.98 -6.94 -7.57
C ALA A 70 5.41 -7.71 -6.32
N LYS A 71 6.15 -7.08 -5.40
CA LYS A 71 6.52 -7.67 -4.10
C LYS A 71 5.28 -7.97 -3.27
N ILE A 72 4.35 -7.01 -3.13
CA ILE A 72 3.10 -7.19 -2.38
C ILE A 72 2.32 -8.40 -2.91
N ASN A 73 2.20 -8.54 -4.24
CA ASN A 73 1.53 -9.68 -4.87
C ASN A 73 2.25 -11.02 -4.62
N TYR A 74 3.57 -11.00 -4.55
CA TYR A 74 4.37 -12.19 -4.24
C TYR A 74 4.20 -12.60 -2.77
N ASP A 75 4.37 -11.64 -1.85
CA ASP A 75 4.26 -11.84 -0.42
C ASP A 75 2.86 -12.33 -0.05
N GLU A 76 1.80 -11.71 -0.57
CA GLU A 76 0.41 -12.13 -0.37
C GLU A 76 0.20 -13.61 -0.76
N LYS A 77 0.69 -14.03 -1.93
CA LYS A 77 0.59 -15.44 -2.35
C LYS A 77 1.33 -16.37 -1.40
N LEU A 78 2.52 -15.98 -0.94
CA LEU A 78 3.29 -16.75 0.03
C LEU A 78 2.52 -16.91 1.35
N ILE A 79 1.97 -15.81 1.88
CA ILE A 79 1.22 -15.76 3.14
C ILE A 79 -0.07 -16.58 3.05
N LEU A 80 -0.85 -16.40 1.99
CA LEU A 80 -2.10 -17.15 1.80
C LEU A 80 -1.84 -18.64 1.60
N ASN A 81 -0.76 -19.00 0.90
CA ASN A 81 -0.37 -20.40 0.76
C ASN A 81 0.07 -21.00 2.10
N ALA A 82 0.84 -20.26 2.90
CA ALA A 82 1.23 -20.70 4.24
C ALA A 82 0.01 -20.88 5.14
N TYR A 83 -0.92 -19.92 5.13
CA TYR A 83 -2.15 -19.98 5.90
C TYR A 83 -3.02 -21.18 5.53
N LYS A 84 -3.16 -21.46 4.23
CA LYS A 84 -3.92 -22.62 3.72
C LYS A 84 -3.37 -23.97 4.20
N HIS A 85 -2.08 -24.04 4.55
CA HIS A 85 -1.42 -25.27 5.00
C HIS A 85 -1.05 -25.22 6.50
N ASP A 86 -1.67 -24.32 7.27
CA ASP A 86 -1.41 -24.13 8.70
C ASP A 86 0.08 -23.87 9.04
N ASP A 87 0.84 -23.31 8.10
CA ASP A 87 2.27 -23.00 8.26
C ASP A 87 2.46 -21.65 8.98
N TYR A 88 2.26 -21.70 10.30
CA TYR A 88 2.49 -20.56 11.19
C TYR A 88 3.90 -19.98 11.07
N ASN A 89 4.93 -20.82 10.90
CA ASN A 89 6.32 -20.40 10.91
C ASN A 89 6.63 -19.46 9.73
N THR A 90 6.09 -19.75 8.55
CA THR A 90 6.25 -18.86 7.39
C THR A 90 5.60 -17.49 7.61
N ILE A 91 4.37 -17.45 8.15
CA ILE A 91 3.68 -16.18 8.44
C ILE A 91 4.39 -15.40 9.56
N TYR A 92 4.83 -16.09 10.61
CA TYR A 92 5.60 -15.50 11.71
C TYR A 92 6.92 -14.93 11.21
N LYS A 93 7.64 -15.67 10.36
CA LYS A 93 8.89 -15.20 9.76
C LYS A 93 8.66 -13.94 8.92
N TYR A 94 7.62 -13.93 8.10
CA TYR A 94 7.29 -12.77 7.28
C TYR A 94 7.01 -11.53 8.15
N THR A 95 6.17 -11.66 9.16
CA THR A 95 5.71 -10.54 10.01
C THR A 95 6.80 -9.99 10.91
N LEU A 96 7.72 -10.82 11.42
CA LEU A 96 8.78 -10.36 12.34
C LEU A 96 10.10 -10.03 11.65
N TYR A 97 10.44 -10.69 10.56
CA TYR A 97 11.76 -10.57 9.96
C TYR A 97 11.69 -10.02 8.54
N ASP A 98 11.03 -10.71 7.62
CA ASP A 98 11.14 -10.39 6.19
C ASP A 98 10.60 -8.97 5.89
N ILE A 99 9.48 -8.58 6.51
CA ILE A 99 8.94 -7.23 6.33
C ILE A 99 9.80 -6.16 7.01
N ASN A 100 10.33 -6.44 8.21
CA ASN A 100 11.14 -5.51 8.96
C ASN A 100 12.48 -5.25 8.26
N ASP A 101 13.14 -6.30 7.77
CA ASP A 101 14.35 -6.18 6.95
C ASP A 101 14.08 -5.33 5.70
N PHE A 102 12.96 -5.57 5.03
CA PHE A 102 12.59 -4.78 3.86
C PHE A 102 12.36 -3.30 4.18
N ILE A 103 11.57 -2.95 5.20
CA ILE A 103 11.20 -1.55 5.46
C ILE A 103 12.35 -0.73 6.09
N THR A 104 13.30 -1.40 6.74
CA THR A 104 14.47 -0.75 7.36
C THR A 104 15.62 -0.57 6.38
N LYS A 105 15.62 -1.29 5.26
CA LYS A 105 16.62 -1.08 4.21
C LYS A 105 16.41 0.28 3.53
N PRO A 106 17.39 1.19 3.55
CA PRO A 106 17.23 2.51 2.95
C PRO A 106 17.15 2.45 1.42
N TYR A 107 16.28 3.28 0.85
CA TYR A 107 16.18 3.51 -0.59
C TYR A 107 17.46 4.17 -1.14
N SER A 108 17.91 5.22 -0.46
CA SER A 108 19.15 5.93 -0.77
C SER A 108 19.85 6.44 0.49
N LYS A 109 21.00 7.11 0.31
CA LYS A 109 21.72 7.77 1.42
C LYS A 109 20.88 8.86 2.11
N VAL A 110 19.91 9.44 1.41
CA VAL A 110 18.98 10.41 2.02
C VAL A 110 18.18 9.71 3.10
N GLU A 111 17.57 8.57 2.77
CA GLU A 111 16.72 7.83 3.69
C GLU A 111 17.50 7.14 4.84
N GLU A 112 18.79 6.88 4.66
CA GLU A 112 19.66 6.34 5.70
C GLU A 112 19.72 7.24 6.95
N ASN A 113 19.66 8.56 6.75
CA ASN A 113 19.74 9.59 7.79
C ASN A 113 18.46 9.73 8.62
N PHE A 114 17.33 9.13 8.21
CA PHE A 114 16.09 9.19 8.98
C PHE A 114 16.08 8.10 10.07
N PHE A 115 16.06 8.49 11.35
CA PHE A 115 16.07 7.51 12.46
C PHE A 115 14.73 6.80 12.69
N VAL A 116 13.60 7.46 12.39
CA VAL A 116 12.25 7.03 12.85
C VAL A 116 11.31 6.71 11.68
N ILE A 117 11.70 7.00 10.45
CA ILE A 117 10.84 6.85 9.27
C ILE A 117 11.24 5.58 8.50
N LYS A 118 10.27 4.96 7.83
CA LYS A 118 10.48 3.88 6.87
C LYS A 118 11.54 4.30 5.85
N LYS A 119 12.66 3.60 5.82
CA LYS A 119 13.80 3.99 4.99
C LYS A 119 13.67 3.52 3.55
N TYR A 120 12.86 2.50 3.31
CA TYR A 120 12.73 1.87 2.00
C TYR A 120 11.97 2.69 0.96
N PHE A 121 11.14 3.64 1.40
CA PHE A 121 10.28 4.42 0.52
C PHE A 121 10.95 5.77 0.23
N PRO A 122 11.13 6.18 -1.04
CA PRO A 122 11.83 7.41 -1.36
C PRO A 122 11.10 8.63 -0.78
N PHE A 123 11.82 9.44 -0.02
CA PHE A 123 11.31 10.70 0.52
C PHE A 123 11.34 11.79 -0.56
N SER A 124 10.32 11.83 -1.39
CA SER A 124 10.18 12.80 -2.49
C SER A 124 8.71 13.07 -2.79
N GLU A 125 8.37 14.31 -3.16
CA GLU A 125 7.00 14.67 -3.58
C GLU A 125 6.54 13.89 -4.81
N VAL A 126 7.50 13.50 -5.66
CA VAL A 126 7.26 12.66 -6.84
C VAL A 126 6.68 11.30 -6.45
N MET A 127 6.87 10.85 -5.20
CA MET A 127 6.30 9.61 -4.70
C MET A 127 4.87 9.74 -4.17
N PHE A 128 4.34 10.94 -3.95
CA PHE A 128 3.01 11.15 -3.36
C PHE A 128 1.88 10.40 -4.07
N PRO A 129 1.83 10.35 -5.41
CA PRO A 129 0.80 9.59 -6.13
C PRO A 129 0.83 8.07 -5.84
N TYR A 130 1.97 7.56 -5.35
CA TYR A 130 2.22 6.15 -5.10
C TYR A 130 2.19 5.76 -3.62
N LEU A 131 1.81 6.67 -2.71
CA LEU A 131 1.69 6.39 -1.27
C LEU A 131 0.78 5.20 -0.96
N TYR A 132 -0.23 4.93 -1.79
CA TYR A 132 -1.07 3.74 -1.62
C TYR A 132 -0.32 2.42 -1.71
N CYS A 133 0.83 2.38 -2.39
CA CYS A 133 1.66 1.19 -2.43
C CYS A 133 2.38 0.94 -1.11
N ASP A 134 2.84 2.00 -0.40
CA ASP A 134 3.31 1.87 0.98
C ASP A 134 2.17 1.42 1.91
N THR A 135 1.00 2.06 1.81
CA THR A 135 -0.18 1.68 2.59
C THR A 135 -0.57 0.22 2.37
N ALA A 136 -0.55 -0.26 1.13
CA ALA A 136 -0.87 -1.65 0.80
C ALA A 136 0.12 -2.63 1.44
N LEU A 137 1.42 -2.31 1.48
CA LEU A 137 2.42 -3.13 2.15
C LEU A 137 2.17 -3.21 3.67
N ILE A 138 1.89 -2.07 4.32
CA ILE A 138 1.56 -2.05 5.76
C ILE A 138 0.32 -2.90 6.05
N LYS A 139 -0.72 -2.73 5.23
CA LYS A 139 -1.98 -3.46 5.41
C LYS A 139 -1.81 -4.96 5.17
N LEU A 140 -0.96 -5.37 4.23
CA LEU A 140 -0.58 -6.77 4.09
C LEU A 140 0.13 -7.30 5.35
N ALA A 141 1.06 -6.53 5.93
CA ALA A 141 1.75 -6.93 7.16
C ALA A 141 0.79 -7.09 8.35
N LYS A 142 -0.20 -6.19 8.48
CA LYS A 142 -1.27 -6.30 9.49
C LYS A 142 -2.13 -7.54 9.26
N TYR A 143 -2.62 -7.72 8.03
CA TYR A 143 -3.43 -8.88 7.67
C TYR A 143 -2.69 -10.20 7.94
N ALA A 144 -1.41 -10.29 7.54
CA ALA A 144 -0.55 -11.43 7.85
C ALA A 144 -0.39 -11.66 9.37
N GLY A 145 -0.27 -10.59 10.15
CA GLY A 145 -0.23 -10.65 11.61
C GLY A 145 -1.49 -11.30 12.19
N SER A 146 -2.67 -10.86 11.73
CA SER A 146 -3.96 -11.44 12.15
C SER A 146 -4.06 -12.93 11.79
N LEU A 147 -3.67 -13.31 10.58
CA LEU A 147 -3.62 -14.73 10.16
C LEU A 147 -2.68 -15.55 11.06
N GLY A 148 -1.51 -15.00 11.38
CA GLY A 148 -0.53 -15.67 12.24
C GLY A 148 -1.04 -15.88 13.68
N ILE A 149 -1.70 -14.86 14.26
CA ILE A 149 -2.31 -14.98 15.60
C ILE A 149 -3.40 -16.06 15.58
N HIS A 150 -4.26 -16.03 14.56
CA HIS A 150 -5.34 -17.00 14.41
C HIS A 150 -4.84 -18.45 14.33
N LEU A 151 -3.79 -18.73 13.53
CA LEU A 151 -3.17 -20.05 13.47
C LEU A 151 -2.55 -20.49 14.79
N ARG A 152 -1.92 -19.55 15.52
CA ARG A 152 -1.22 -19.87 16.77
C ARG A 152 -2.19 -20.24 17.89
N ASN A 153 -3.29 -19.50 18.00
CA ASN A 153 -4.23 -19.61 19.10
C ASN A 153 -5.67 -19.44 18.57
N SER A 154 -6.38 -20.54 18.36
CA SER A 154 -7.80 -20.51 17.95
C SER A 154 -8.74 -19.92 19.00
N ASN A 155 -8.25 -19.64 20.22
CA ASN A 155 -9.01 -19.06 21.33
C ASN A 155 -8.65 -17.58 21.59
N ASP A 156 -7.84 -16.95 20.73
CA ASP A 156 -7.46 -15.54 20.87
C ASP A 156 -8.57 -14.58 20.39
N TRP A 157 -8.39 -13.29 20.70
CA TRP A 157 -9.29 -12.18 20.35
C TRP A 157 -9.43 -11.89 18.85
N ILE A 158 -8.63 -12.55 17.99
CA ILE A 158 -8.74 -12.44 16.54
C ILE A 158 -9.85 -13.37 16.05
N THR A 159 -10.99 -12.78 15.71
CA THR A 159 -12.13 -13.49 15.11
C THR A 159 -12.01 -13.53 13.58
N ASP A 160 -12.77 -14.41 12.94
CA ASP A 160 -12.92 -14.42 11.48
C ASP A 160 -13.36 -13.05 10.93
N GLU A 161 -14.17 -12.31 11.69
CA GLU A 161 -14.60 -10.95 11.34
C GLU A 161 -13.41 -9.98 11.29
N VAL A 162 -12.50 -10.03 12.26
CA VAL A 162 -11.28 -9.20 12.27
C VAL A 162 -10.35 -9.55 11.11
N ILE A 163 -10.20 -10.85 10.80
CA ILE A 163 -9.41 -11.30 9.66
C ILE A 163 -10.00 -10.78 8.35
N GLU A 164 -11.32 -10.84 8.21
CA GLU A 164 -12.03 -10.35 7.04
C GLU A 164 -11.92 -8.83 6.89
N GLU A 165 -12.04 -8.07 7.98
CA GLU A 165 -11.84 -6.62 7.97
C GLU A 165 -10.42 -6.25 7.49
N GLU A 166 -9.38 -6.86 8.06
CA GLU A 166 -7.99 -6.61 7.66
C GLU A 166 -7.72 -7.04 6.20
N ARG A 167 -8.34 -8.14 5.74
CA ARG A 167 -8.29 -8.57 4.33
C ARG A 167 -8.87 -7.50 3.40
N LEU A 168 -10.08 -7.02 3.70
CA LEU A 168 -10.77 -6.01 2.89
C LEU A 168 -10.01 -4.69 2.86
N ASP A 169 -9.43 -4.28 3.99
CA ASP A 169 -8.60 -3.08 4.09
C ASP A 169 -7.32 -3.20 3.25
N PHE A 170 -6.66 -4.36 3.28
CA PHE A 170 -5.53 -4.67 2.42
C PHE A 170 -5.91 -4.65 0.94
N GLU A 171 -7.00 -5.34 0.55
CA GLU A 171 -7.45 -5.39 -0.84
C GLU A 171 -7.79 -4.01 -1.39
N ARG A 172 -8.45 -3.17 -0.59
CA ARG A 172 -8.76 -1.78 -0.96
C ARG A 172 -7.48 -0.98 -1.21
N ALA A 173 -6.48 -1.09 -0.32
CA ALA A 173 -5.21 -0.39 -0.48
C ALA A 173 -4.41 -0.90 -1.69
N LYS A 174 -4.34 -2.22 -1.88
CA LYS A 174 -3.67 -2.87 -3.01
C LYS A 174 -4.33 -2.50 -4.34
N PHE A 175 -5.66 -2.47 -4.40
CA PHE A 175 -6.41 -2.03 -5.57
C PHE A 175 -6.04 -0.60 -5.96
N LYS A 176 -6.05 0.33 -4.99
CA LYS A 176 -5.62 1.71 -5.24
C LYS A 176 -4.17 1.79 -5.72
N CYS A 177 -3.23 1.08 -5.08
CA CYS A 177 -1.85 0.99 -5.57
C CYS A 177 -1.80 0.50 -7.03
N SER A 178 -2.51 -0.57 -7.36
CA SER A 178 -2.56 -1.10 -8.73
C SER A 178 -3.10 -0.09 -9.73
N GLN A 179 -4.15 0.66 -9.37
CA GLN A 179 -4.66 1.74 -10.22
C GLN A 179 -3.59 2.79 -10.49
N ARG A 180 -2.90 3.26 -9.45
CA ARG A 180 -1.84 4.28 -9.58
C ARG A 180 -0.67 3.81 -10.44
N VAL A 181 -0.24 2.56 -10.27
CA VAL A 181 0.84 1.95 -11.07
C VAL A 181 0.46 1.82 -12.55
N ASN A 182 -0.82 1.55 -12.84
CA ASN A 182 -1.30 1.39 -14.21
C ASN A 182 -1.61 2.72 -14.93
N MET A 183 -1.57 3.85 -14.23
CA MET A 183 -1.74 5.19 -14.80
C MET A 183 -0.42 5.77 -15.33
N THR A 184 -0.50 6.79 -16.19
CA THR A 184 0.63 7.71 -16.39
C THR A 184 0.91 8.47 -15.08
N TYR A 185 2.11 9.07 -14.97
CA TYR A 185 2.45 9.81 -13.76
C TYR A 185 1.52 11.01 -13.55
N GLU A 186 1.19 11.72 -14.62
CA GLU A 186 0.33 12.91 -14.63
C GLU A 186 -1.08 12.57 -14.17
N GLU A 187 -1.63 11.44 -14.64
CA GLU A 187 -2.94 10.92 -14.20
C GLU A 187 -2.91 10.50 -12.73
N ALA A 188 -1.86 9.79 -12.31
CA ALA A 188 -1.70 9.37 -10.92
C ALA A 188 -1.63 10.60 -9.99
N LEU A 189 -0.85 11.62 -10.36
CA LEU A 189 -0.73 12.87 -9.62
C LEU A 189 -2.05 13.63 -9.56
N LYS A 190 -2.75 13.76 -10.69
CA LYS A 190 -4.06 14.42 -10.75
C LYS A 190 -5.05 13.76 -9.80
N ALA A 191 -5.17 12.43 -9.85
CA ALA A 191 -6.11 11.73 -9.01
C ALA A 191 -5.67 11.68 -7.53
N HIS A 192 -4.38 11.86 -7.21
CA HIS A 192 -3.93 12.05 -5.82
C HIS A 192 -4.36 13.42 -5.28
N LYS A 193 -4.18 14.48 -6.07
CA LYS A 193 -4.64 15.84 -5.71
C LYS A 193 -6.15 15.89 -5.47
N ILE A 194 -6.94 15.25 -6.33
CA ILE A 194 -8.41 15.16 -6.15
C ILE A 194 -8.78 14.52 -4.82
N GLU A 195 -8.09 13.45 -4.42
CA GLU A 195 -8.35 12.80 -3.14
C GLU A 195 -7.95 13.67 -1.95
N LEU A 196 -6.83 14.41 -2.04
CA LEU A 196 -6.45 15.38 -1.00
C LEU A 196 -7.53 16.45 -0.81
N TYR A 197 -8.07 17.01 -1.92
CA TYR A 197 -9.16 17.99 -1.83
C TYR A 197 -10.40 17.42 -1.14
N LYS A 198 -10.78 16.18 -1.47
CA LYS A 198 -11.92 15.51 -0.80
C LYS A 198 -11.72 15.32 0.70
N ILE A 199 -10.48 15.28 1.20
CA ILE A 199 -10.20 15.15 2.64
C ILE A 199 -10.26 16.52 3.33
N MET A 200 -9.88 17.58 2.64
CA MET A 200 -9.82 18.95 3.18
C MET A 200 -11.18 19.65 3.23
N ASP A 201 -12.15 19.21 2.42
CA ASP A 201 -13.51 19.78 2.37
C ASP A 201 -14.45 19.25 3.50
N TYR A 202 -13.90 18.51 4.48
CA TYR A 202 -14.58 18.03 5.70
C TYR A 202 -13.89 18.57 6.95
#